data_AF-A0AAV8FHM6-F1
#
_entry.id   AF-A0AAV8FHM6-F1
#
_cell.length_a   1.000
_cell.length_b   1.000
_cell.length_c   1.000
_cell.angle_alpha   90.00
_cell.angle_beta   90.00
_cell.angle_gamma   90.00
#
_symmetry.space_group_name_H-M   'P 1'
#
loop_
_entity.id
_entity.type
_entity.pdbx_description
1 polymer ?
#
loop_
_entity_poly.entity_id
_entity_poly.type
_entity_poly.pdbx_seq_one_letter_code
_entity_poly.pdbx_strand_id
1 'polypeptide(L)'
;MAIIPGTDSSQTRSGLFAVLGFWWNWKQEKKLSLGFDLIVYAPYRSISGFIQDLEESGEIRNGELEHLQNLHETAIQEANKIMLTDAPLLYPPGQLALASLRRSNEVHRVIDFERYLDTVLSQQNSPYSASELLDLLRSIDYLVDKLKVPTIDDMKPIDRKLRMCLDPSSQDESKRREKKSKKSKRTA
;
A
#
# COMPACT_ATOMS: atom_id res chain seq x y z
N MET A 1 9.67 40.65 44.38
CA MET A 1 10.83 40.24 43.56
C MET A 1 10.77 38.73 43.41
N ALA A 2 10.07 38.25 42.37
CA ALA A 2 9.93 36.83 42.08
C ALA A 2 10.55 36.58 40.71
N ILE A 3 11.58 35.74 40.70
CA ILE A 3 12.40 35.41 39.55
C ILE A 3 11.56 34.51 38.64
N ILE A 4 11.28 34.96 37.41
CA ILE A 4 10.71 34.13 36.35
C ILE A 4 11.83 33.21 35.85
N PRO A 5 11.74 31.88 35.97
CA PRO A 5 12.75 31.00 35.40
C PRO A 5 12.56 30.96 33.88
N GLY A 6 13.64 31.27 33.16
CA GLY A 6 13.68 31.28 31.71
C GLY A 6 13.28 29.93 31.12
N THR A 7 12.36 29.97 30.16
CA THR A 7 11.99 28.84 29.32
C THR A 7 13.16 28.49 28.41
N ASP A 8 13.78 27.34 28.68
CA ASP A 8 14.91 26.80 27.93
C ASP A 8 14.45 26.32 26.54
N SER A 9 14.76 27.10 25.50
CA SER A 9 14.45 26.84 24.09
C SER A 9 15.31 25.73 23.46
N SER A 10 16.20 25.11 24.25
CA SER A 10 17.10 24.04 23.81
C SER A 10 16.46 22.65 23.83
N GLN A 11 15.42 22.42 24.65
CA GLN A 11 14.83 21.09 24.85
C GLN A 11 13.81 20.69 23.76
N THR A 12 13.18 21.66 23.09
CA THR A 12 12.28 21.41 21.95
C THR A 12 13.05 21.16 20.65
N ARG A 13 14.23 21.79 20.50
CA ARG A 13 15.11 21.58 19.34
C ARG A 13 15.69 20.17 19.32
N SER A 14 16.09 19.62 20.46
CA SER A 14 16.67 18.25 20.53
C SER A 14 15.67 17.15 20.14
N GLY A 15 14.38 17.31 20.46
CA GLY A 15 13.33 16.36 20.07
C GLY A 15 13.08 16.29 18.57
N LEU A 16 13.05 17.43 17.87
CA LEU A 16 12.89 17.48 16.41
C LEU A 16 14.08 16.85 15.67
N PHE A 17 15.31 17.10 16.12
CA PHE A 17 16.50 16.47 15.54
C PHE A 17 16.55 14.96 15.80
N ALA A 18 16.07 14.50 16.96
CA ALA A 18 15.99 13.07 17.27
C ALA A 18 14.96 12.36 16.39
N VAL A 19 13.78 12.96 16.17
CA VAL A 19 12.73 12.41 15.30
C VAL A 19 13.20 12.38 13.84
N LEU A 20 13.79 13.47 13.35
CA LEU A 20 14.34 13.52 11.99
C LEU A 20 15.50 12.53 11.78
N GLY A 21 16.37 12.39 12.77
CA GLY A 21 17.47 11.42 12.74
C GLY A 21 16.97 9.97 12.73
N PHE A 22 15.93 9.67 13.51
CA PHE A 22 15.27 8.36 13.51
C PHE A 22 14.61 8.07 12.16
N TRP A 23 13.88 9.03 11.60
CA TRP A 23 13.23 8.91 10.30
C TRP A 23 14.25 8.72 9.17
N TRP A 24 15.37 9.44 9.22
CA TRP A 24 16.46 9.29 8.27
C TRP A 24 17.11 7.90 8.34
N ASN A 25 17.43 7.41 9.54
CA ASN A 25 18.01 6.08 9.72
C ASN A 25 17.05 4.97 9.27
N TRP A 26 15.78 5.05 9.69
CA TRP A 26 14.75 4.09 9.28
C TRP A 26 14.57 4.07 7.76
N LYS A 27 14.61 5.24 7.10
CA LYS A 27 14.57 5.34 5.64
C LYS A 27 15.76 4.64 4.97
N GLN A 28 16.96 4.71 5.55
CA GLN A 28 18.13 4.05 4.99
C GLN A 28 18.10 2.52 5.21
N GLU A 29 17.69 2.08 6.39
CA GLU A 29 17.54 0.66 6.72
C GLU A 29 16.50 -0.02 5.83
N LYS A 30 15.36 0.64 5.58
CA LYS A 30 14.33 0.13 4.67
C LYS A 30 14.84 -0.04 3.25
N LYS A 31 15.64 0.89 2.72
CA LYS A 31 16.22 0.78 1.37
C LYS A 31 17.09 -0.46 1.20
N LEU A 32 17.92 -0.76 2.20
CA LEU A 32 18.79 -1.94 2.19
C LEU A 32 17.96 -3.24 2.21
N SER A 33 16.88 -3.28 2.97
CA SER A 33 15.99 -4.45 3.04
C SER A 33 15.21 -4.71 1.74
N LEU A 34 14.97 -3.69 0.92
CA LEU A 34 14.27 -3.78 -0.37
C LEU A 34 15.20 -4.20 -1.52
N GLY A 35 16.49 -4.45 -1.27
CA GLY A 35 17.45 -4.78 -2.33
C GLY A 35 17.68 -3.64 -3.33
N PHE A 36 17.30 -2.40 -2.99
CA PHE A 36 17.27 -1.23 -3.87
C PHE A 36 16.20 -1.25 -4.99
N ASP A 37 15.27 -2.20 -4.97
CA ASP A 37 14.11 -2.21 -5.86
C ASP A 37 13.04 -1.24 -5.35
N LEU A 38 13.19 0.03 -5.72
CA LEU A 38 12.30 1.12 -5.29
C LEU A 38 11.12 1.38 -6.23
N ILE A 39 11.05 0.66 -7.35
CA ILE A 39 9.99 0.81 -8.34
C ILE A 39 8.89 -0.19 -8.00
N VAL A 40 7.71 0.31 -7.66
CA VAL A 40 6.52 -0.49 -7.38
C VAL A 40 5.43 -0.09 -8.36
N TYR A 41 4.88 -1.06 -9.07
CA TYR A 41 3.76 -0.85 -9.98
C TYR A 41 2.45 -1.17 -9.27
N ALA A 42 1.68 -0.12 -8.95
CA ALA A 42 0.38 -0.24 -8.32
C ALA A 42 -0.74 -0.39 -9.37
N PRO A 43 -1.87 -1.05 -9.02
CA PRO A 43 -2.95 -1.33 -9.98
C PRO A 43 -3.72 -0.09 -10.44
N TYR A 44 -3.66 1.03 -9.72
CA TYR A 44 -4.48 2.23 -9.99
C TYR A 44 -4.34 2.76 -11.42
N ARG A 45 -3.11 2.78 -11.95
CA ARG A 45 -2.87 3.23 -13.33
C ARG A 45 -3.50 2.29 -14.35
N SER A 46 -3.44 0.99 -14.12
CA SER A 46 -4.04 -0.01 -14.99
C SER A 46 -5.57 0.07 -14.95
N ILE A 47 -6.16 0.33 -13.78
CA ILE A 47 -7.61 0.55 -13.65
C ILE A 47 -8.07 1.70 -14.54
N SER A 48 -7.42 2.86 -14.45
CA SER A 48 -7.77 4.00 -15.30
C SER A 48 -7.61 3.69 -16.79
N GLY A 49 -6.58 2.90 -17.16
CA GLY A 49 -6.39 2.45 -18.54
C GLY A 49 -7.54 1.57 -19.05
N PHE A 50 -8.00 0.61 -18.24
CA PHE A 50 -9.15 -0.23 -18.62
C PHE A 50 -10.46 0.57 -18.71
N ILE A 51 -10.68 1.53 -17.81
CA ILE A 51 -11.85 2.41 -17.88
C ILE A 51 -11.84 3.24 -19.17
N GLN A 52 -10.68 3.79 -19.55
CA GLN A 52 -10.56 4.53 -20.81
C GLN A 52 -10.80 3.62 -22.02
N ASP A 53 -10.27 2.40 -22.01
CA ASP A 53 -10.50 1.42 -23.08
C ASP A 53 -12.00 1.06 -23.22
N LEU A 54 -12.72 0.98 -22.11
CA LEU A 54 -14.18 0.79 -22.09
C LEU A 54 -14.93 2.00 -22.66
N GLU A 55 -14.52 3.23 -22.34
CA GLU A 55 -15.08 4.45 -22.92
C GLU A 55 -14.85 4.50 -24.45
N GLU A 56 -13.66 4.11 -24.91
CA GLU A 56 -13.28 4.10 -26.33
C GLU A 56 -13.95 2.96 -27.13
N SER A 57 -14.25 1.83 -26.49
CA SER A 57 -14.90 0.67 -27.12
C SER A 57 -16.32 0.95 -27.65
N GLY A 58 -16.94 2.06 -27.22
CA GLY A 58 -18.26 2.49 -27.70
C GLY A 58 -19.43 1.67 -27.17
N GLU A 59 -19.21 0.76 -26.22
CA GLU A 59 -20.29 0.01 -25.55
C GLU A 59 -21.14 0.89 -24.61
N ILE A 60 -20.61 2.05 -24.20
CA ILE A 60 -21.18 2.90 -23.16
C ILE A 60 -21.84 4.13 -23.79
N ARG A 61 -23.15 4.27 -23.63
CA ARG A 61 -23.91 5.43 -24.14
C ARG A 61 -23.76 6.61 -23.17
N ASN A 62 -23.98 7.84 -23.64
CA ASN A 62 -23.84 9.08 -22.85
C ASN A 62 -24.58 9.11 -21.49
N GLY A 63 -25.59 8.25 -21.28
CA GLY A 63 -26.29 8.11 -19.98
C GLY A 63 -25.63 7.14 -18.99
N GLU A 64 -24.68 6.33 -19.43
CA GLU A 64 -23.97 5.34 -18.59
C GLU A 64 -22.62 5.87 -18.08
N LEU A 65 -22.23 7.09 -18.46
CA LEU A 65 -21.00 7.73 -18.02
C LEU A 65 -20.94 7.91 -16.50
N GLU A 66 -22.06 8.28 -15.88
CA GLU A 66 -22.18 8.39 -14.42
C GLU A 66 -21.99 7.02 -13.74
N HIS A 67 -22.55 5.96 -14.33
CA HIS A 67 -22.39 4.60 -13.82
C HIS A 67 -20.94 4.11 -13.95
N LEU A 68 -20.25 4.48 -15.03
CA LEU A 68 -18.83 4.17 -15.22
C LEU A 68 -17.93 4.96 -14.25
N GLN A 69 -18.26 6.21 -13.92
CA GLN A 69 -17.55 6.95 -12.87
C GLN A 69 -17.71 6.28 -11.50
N ASN A 70 -18.94 5.87 -11.14
CA ASN A 70 -19.21 5.12 -9.91
C ASN A 70 -18.48 3.76 -9.88
N LEU A 71 -18.43 3.06 -11.03
CA LEU A 71 -17.66 1.84 -11.21
C LEU A 71 -16.16 2.07 -10.98
N HIS A 72 -15.60 3.15 -11.53
CA HIS A 72 -14.19 3.51 -11.36
C HIS A 72 -13.86 3.80 -9.89
N GLU A 73 -14.67 4.62 -9.20
CA GLU A 73 -14.47 4.91 -7.78
C GLU A 73 -14.54 3.64 -6.91
N THR A 74 -15.51 2.78 -7.20
CA THR A 74 -15.67 1.51 -6.48
C THR A 74 -14.52 0.54 -6.79
N ALA A 75 -14.01 0.54 -8.02
CA ALA A 75 -12.84 -0.26 -8.40
C ALA A 75 -11.59 0.19 -7.64
N ILE A 76 -11.39 1.50 -7.42
CA ILE A 76 -10.30 2.02 -6.58
C ILE A 76 -10.45 1.53 -5.13
N GLN A 77 -11.68 1.48 -4.60
CA GLN A 77 -11.93 0.97 -3.25
C GLN A 77 -11.64 -0.53 -3.15
N GLU A 78 -12.05 -1.33 -4.13
CA GLU A 78 -11.72 -2.76 -4.20
C GLU A 78 -10.21 -2.98 -4.35
N ALA A 79 -9.53 -2.15 -5.16
CA ALA A 79 -8.08 -2.19 -5.29
C ALA A 79 -7.37 -1.91 -3.95
N ASN A 80 -7.89 -1.00 -3.13
CA ASN A 80 -7.37 -0.78 -1.78
C ASN A 80 -7.51 -2.02 -0.90
N LYS A 81 -8.62 -2.76 -0.98
CA LYS A 81 -8.79 -4.03 -0.26
C LYS A 81 -7.79 -5.07 -0.74
N ILE A 82 -7.62 -5.20 -2.05
CA ILE A 82 -6.61 -6.10 -2.65
C ILE A 82 -5.21 -5.75 -2.16
N MET A 83 -4.87 -4.46 -2.10
CA MET A 83 -3.56 -3.99 -1.63
C MET A 83 -3.29 -4.26 -0.13
N LEU A 84 -4.31 -4.56 0.67
CA LEU A 84 -4.18 -4.98 2.07
C LEU A 84 -3.94 -6.49 2.23
N THR A 85 -3.91 -7.24 1.13
CA THR A 85 -3.63 -8.68 1.10
C THR A 85 -2.23 -8.97 0.55
N ASP A 86 -1.87 -10.26 0.47
CA ASP A 86 -0.63 -10.71 -0.16
C ASP A 86 -0.70 -10.71 -1.71
N ALA A 87 -1.86 -10.40 -2.31
CA ALA A 87 -2.05 -10.39 -3.76
C ALA A 87 -1.02 -9.55 -4.55
N PRO A 88 -0.59 -8.35 -4.09
CA PRO A 88 0.43 -7.55 -4.79
C PRO A 88 1.82 -8.21 -4.88
N LEU A 89 2.08 -9.22 -4.06
CA LEU A 89 3.33 -10.01 -4.12
C LEU A 89 3.21 -11.21 -5.07
N LEU A 90 1.99 -11.62 -5.41
CA LEU A 90 1.70 -12.85 -6.16
C LEU A 90 1.28 -12.58 -7.61
N TYR A 91 0.64 -11.44 -7.88
CA TYR A 91 0.03 -11.16 -9.18
C TYR A 91 0.49 -9.80 -9.74
N PRO A 92 0.64 -9.67 -11.08
CA PRO A 92 0.97 -8.40 -11.72
C PRO A 92 -0.17 -7.38 -11.57
N PRO A 93 0.16 -6.07 -11.60
CA PRO A 93 -0.80 -4.98 -11.37
C PRO A 93 -1.97 -4.97 -12.36
N GLY A 94 -1.77 -5.46 -13.60
CA GLY A 94 -2.86 -5.59 -14.57
C GLY A 94 -3.92 -6.60 -14.14
N GLN A 95 -3.52 -7.73 -13.56
CA GLN A 95 -4.46 -8.73 -13.04
C GLN A 95 -5.17 -8.23 -11.78
N LEU A 96 -4.45 -7.52 -10.90
CA LEU A 96 -5.05 -6.88 -9.72
C LEU A 96 -6.08 -5.82 -10.13
N ALA A 97 -5.79 -5.05 -11.17
CA ALA A 97 -6.71 -4.06 -11.72
C ALA A 97 -7.95 -4.72 -12.33
N LEU A 98 -7.80 -5.78 -13.14
CA LEU A 98 -8.93 -6.54 -13.66
C LEU A 98 -9.78 -7.18 -12.56
N ALA A 99 -9.16 -7.71 -11.49
CA ALA A 99 -9.89 -8.25 -10.34
C ALA A 99 -10.70 -7.15 -9.65
N SER A 100 -10.09 -5.97 -9.41
CA SER A 100 -10.78 -4.83 -8.80
C SER A 100 -11.96 -4.34 -9.66
N LEU A 101 -11.79 -4.31 -10.98
CA LEU A 101 -12.82 -3.91 -11.92
C LEU A 101 -13.97 -4.93 -11.95
N ARG A 102 -13.66 -6.23 -11.94
CA ARG A 102 -14.67 -7.29 -11.86
C ARG A 102 -15.51 -7.19 -10.60
N ARG A 103 -14.87 -7.08 -9.42
CA ARG A 103 -15.57 -6.93 -8.13
C ARG A 103 -16.44 -5.68 -8.11
N SER A 104 -15.96 -4.57 -8.67
CA SER A 104 -16.77 -3.35 -8.83
C SER A 104 -17.97 -3.58 -9.74
N ASN A 105 -17.78 -4.31 -10.83
CA ASN A 105 -18.83 -4.61 -11.80
C ASN A 105 -19.91 -5.55 -11.26
N GLU A 106 -19.61 -6.40 -10.27
CA GLU A 106 -20.63 -7.20 -9.58
C GLU A 106 -21.70 -6.33 -8.89
N VAL A 107 -21.29 -5.14 -8.42
CA VAL A 107 -22.16 -4.17 -7.74
C VAL A 107 -22.94 -3.33 -8.77
N HIS A 108 -22.24 -2.74 -9.74
CA HIS A 108 -22.84 -1.76 -10.66
C HIS A 108 -23.43 -2.37 -11.94
N ARG A 109 -22.96 -3.56 -12.34
CA ARG A 109 -23.38 -4.32 -13.54
C ARG A 109 -23.46 -3.47 -14.81
N VAL A 110 -22.42 -2.68 -15.03
CA VAL A 110 -22.35 -1.72 -16.15
C VAL A 110 -21.89 -2.41 -17.44
N ILE A 111 -21.02 -3.43 -17.31
CA ILE A 111 -20.30 -4.03 -18.44
C ILE A 111 -20.48 -5.54 -18.45
N ASP A 112 -20.56 -6.12 -19.66
CA ASP A 112 -20.38 -7.57 -19.84
C ASP A 112 -18.87 -7.91 -19.78
N PHE A 113 -18.40 -8.23 -18.58
CA PHE A 113 -16.97 -8.38 -18.30
C PHE A 113 -16.34 -9.56 -19.05
N GLU A 114 -17.05 -10.68 -19.24
CA GLU A 114 -16.51 -11.83 -19.97
C GLU A 114 -16.31 -11.50 -21.44
N ARG A 115 -17.31 -10.85 -22.05
CA ARG A 115 -17.22 -10.36 -23.43
C ARG A 115 -16.09 -9.36 -23.61
N TYR A 116 -15.91 -8.44 -22.66
CA TYR A 116 -14.80 -7.49 -22.66
C TYR A 116 -13.43 -8.19 -22.57
N LEU A 117 -13.30 -9.23 -21.74
CA LEU A 117 -12.05 -10.00 -21.71
C LEU A 117 -11.76 -10.71 -23.03
N ASP A 118 -12.77 -11.30 -23.66
CA ASP A 118 -12.61 -11.96 -24.96
C ASP A 118 -12.17 -10.98 -26.06
N THR A 119 -12.72 -9.76 -26.09
CA THR A 119 -12.32 -8.74 -27.08
C THR A 119 -10.88 -8.30 -26.85
N VAL A 120 -10.48 -8.02 -25.60
CA VAL A 120 -9.11 -7.62 -25.25
C VAL A 120 -8.10 -8.74 -25.56
N LEU A 121 -8.41 -9.99 -25.21
CA LEU A 121 -7.53 -11.13 -25.47
C LEU A 121 -7.36 -11.41 -26.96
N SER A 122 -8.44 -11.27 -27.73
CA SER A 122 -8.42 -11.42 -29.19
C SER A 122 -7.54 -10.34 -29.85
N GLN A 123 -7.61 -9.09 -29.41
CA GLN A 123 -6.78 -8.00 -29.93
C GLN A 123 -5.29 -8.20 -29.62
N GLN A 124 -4.97 -8.75 -28.45
CA GLN A 124 -3.59 -8.95 -28.00
C GLN A 124 -2.96 -10.26 -28.52
N ASN A 125 -3.69 -11.08 -29.30
CA ASN A 125 -3.26 -12.42 -29.74
C ASN A 125 -2.71 -13.27 -28.58
N SER A 126 -3.34 -13.15 -27.42
CA SER A 126 -2.90 -13.85 -26.21
C SER A 126 -3.09 -15.36 -26.36
N PRO A 127 -2.15 -16.19 -25.86
CA PRO A 127 -2.34 -17.64 -25.80
C PRO A 127 -3.33 -18.07 -24.70
N TYR A 128 -3.70 -17.17 -23.79
CA TYR A 128 -4.59 -17.46 -22.67
C TYR A 128 -6.06 -17.36 -23.07
N SER A 129 -6.86 -18.30 -22.57
CA SER A 129 -8.32 -18.24 -22.66
C SER A 129 -8.90 -17.28 -21.61
N ALA A 130 -10.06 -16.67 -21.90
CA ALA A 130 -10.76 -15.85 -20.92
C ALA A 130 -11.11 -16.63 -19.65
N SER A 131 -11.42 -17.92 -19.77
CA SER A 131 -11.70 -18.81 -18.63
C SER A 131 -10.51 -18.95 -17.66
N GLU A 132 -9.30 -19.15 -18.18
CA GLU A 132 -8.11 -19.27 -17.33
C GLU A 132 -7.83 -17.96 -16.59
N LEU A 133 -8.00 -16.82 -17.28
CA LEU A 133 -7.86 -15.51 -16.67
C LEU A 133 -8.91 -15.30 -15.57
N LEU A 134 -10.16 -15.68 -15.81
CA LEU A 134 -11.22 -15.59 -14.80
C LEU A 134 -10.93 -16.43 -13.55
N ASP A 135 -10.33 -17.61 -13.71
CA ASP A 135 -9.92 -18.47 -12.60
C ASP A 135 -8.76 -17.87 -11.78
N LEU A 136 -7.80 -17.22 -12.46
CA LEU A 136 -6.76 -16.43 -11.78
C LEU A 136 -7.37 -15.28 -10.97
N LEU A 137 -8.31 -14.55 -11.57
CA LEU A 137 -9.00 -13.45 -10.88
C LEU A 137 -9.81 -13.98 -9.68
N ARG A 138 -10.44 -15.17 -9.76
CA ARG A 138 -11.15 -15.81 -8.64
C ARG A 138 -10.21 -16.16 -7.49
N SER A 139 -8.96 -16.50 -7.80
CA SER A 139 -7.94 -16.75 -6.79
C SER A 139 -7.58 -15.47 -6.02
N ILE A 140 -7.59 -14.30 -6.69
CA ILE A 140 -7.42 -13.00 -6.03
C ILE A 140 -8.62 -12.71 -5.12
N ASP A 141 -9.84 -12.94 -5.59
CA ASP A 141 -11.05 -12.73 -4.78
C ASP A 141 -11.04 -13.52 -3.49
N TYR A 142 -10.60 -14.78 -3.56
CA TYR A 142 -10.45 -15.62 -2.38
C TYR A 142 -9.50 -15.02 -1.32
N LEU A 143 -8.42 -14.35 -1.75
CA LEU A 143 -7.50 -13.67 -0.84
C LEU A 143 -8.16 -12.45 -0.18
N VAL A 144 -8.94 -11.69 -0.95
CA VAL A 144 -9.67 -10.52 -0.46
C VAL A 144 -10.75 -10.94 0.52
N ASP A 145 -11.52 -11.99 0.23
CA ASP A 145 -12.61 -12.45 1.09
C ASP A 145 -12.09 -13.03 2.42
N LYS A 146 -10.86 -13.54 2.43
CA LYS A 146 -10.16 -13.97 3.64
C LYS A 146 -9.59 -12.83 4.48
N LEU A 147 -9.58 -11.60 3.98
CA LEU A 147 -9.02 -10.46 4.69
C LEU A 147 -9.79 -10.23 6.00
N LYS A 148 -9.10 -10.37 7.12
CA LYS A 148 -9.61 -10.01 8.45
C LYS A 148 -8.96 -8.73 8.90
N VAL A 149 -9.73 -7.64 8.91
CA VAL A 149 -9.27 -6.38 9.46
C VAL A 149 -9.26 -6.51 10.99
N PRO A 150 -8.09 -6.39 11.65
CA PRO A 150 -7.99 -6.57 13.09
C PRO A 150 -8.73 -5.45 13.83
N THR A 151 -9.42 -5.81 14.92
CA THR A 151 -10.11 -4.81 15.76
C THR A 151 -9.14 -4.20 16.76
N ILE A 152 -9.46 -3.00 17.26
CA ILE A 152 -8.66 -2.29 18.28
C ILE A 152 -8.37 -3.18 19.49
N ASP A 153 -9.34 -3.99 19.91
CA ASP A 153 -9.20 -4.88 21.06
C ASP A 153 -8.27 -6.06 20.80
N ASP A 154 -8.16 -6.52 19.54
CA ASP A 154 -7.16 -7.51 19.12
C ASP A 154 -5.76 -6.88 19.03
N MET A 155 -5.68 -5.61 18.62
CA MET A 155 -4.41 -4.89 18.42
C MET A 155 -3.71 -4.54 19.74
N LYS A 156 -4.45 -4.10 20.77
CA LYS A 156 -3.89 -3.68 22.08
C LYS A 156 -2.97 -4.74 22.73
N PRO A 157 -3.36 -6.01 22.88
CA PRO A 157 -2.50 -7.02 23.47
C PRO A 157 -1.29 -7.34 22.59
N ILE A 158 -1.45 -7.26 21.26
CA ILE A 158 -0.34 -7.47 20.31
C ILE A 158 0.68 -6.33 20.42
N ASP A 159 0.24 -5.06 20.43
CA ASP A 159 1.12 -3.90 20.62
C ASP A 159 1.91 -3.99 21.93
N ARG A 160 1.22 -4.38 23.02
CA ARG A 160 1.87 -4.59 24.32
C ARG A 160 2.96 -5.66 24.23
N LYS A 161 2.70 -6.79 23.58
CA LYS A 161 3.71 -7.85 23.38
C LYS A 161 4.88 -7.36 22.50
N LEU A 162 4.59 -6.65 21.40
CA LEU A 162 5.60 -6.11 20.50
C LEU A 162 6.55 -5.14 21.23
N ARG A 163 6.03 -4.26 22.09
CA ARG A 163 6.85 -3.36 22.91
C ARG A 163 7.80 -4.10 23.85
N MET A 164 7.38 -5.27 24.36
CA MET A 164 8.22 -6.09 25.25
C MET A 164 9.30 -6.88 24.51
N CYS A 165 9.06 -7.23 23.24
CA CYS A 165 10.00 -7.96 22.40
C CYS A 165 10.91 -7.05 21.57
N LEU A 166 10.73 -5.73 21.65
CA LEU A 166 11.54 -4.78 20.90
C LEU A 166 12.99 -4.83 21.40
N ASP A 167 13.94 -5.10 20.49
CA ASP A 167 15.35 -5.22 20.83
C ASP A 167 15.85 -3.91 21.50
N PRO A 168 16.29 -3.96 22.77
CA PRO A 168 16.77 -2.78 23.47
C PRO A 168 18.01 -2.16 22.81
N SER A 169 18.76 -2.92 22.01
CA SER A 169 19.92 -2.41 21.26
C SER A 169 19.54 -1.56 20.03
N SER A 170 18.35 -1.76 19.46
CA SER A 170 17.82 -0.91 18.37
C SER A 170 17.37 0.47 18.86
N GLN A 171 17.10 0.60 20.17
CA GLN A 171 16.78 1.86 20.85
C GLN A 171 18.04 2.61 21.35
N ASP A 172 19.18 1.92 21.49
CA ASP A 172 20.36 2.40 22.23
C ASP A 172 21.46 3.02 21.34
N GLU A 173 21.25 3.14 20.02
CA GLU A 173 22.16 3.88 19.13
C GLU A 173 22.35 5.35 19.55
N SER A 174 21.35 5.92 20.22
CA SER A 174 21.44 7.24 20.86
C SER A 174 22.44 7.28 22.03
N LYS A 175 22.51 6.22 22.85
CA LYS A 175 23.44 6.13 24.01
C LYS A 175 24.83 5.65 23.63
N ARG A 176 24.97 4.88 22.55
CA ARG A 176 26.26 4.38 22.06
C ARG A 176 27.14 5.51 21.51
N ARG A 177 26.54 6.52 20.85
CA ARG A 177 27.26 7.74 20.43
C ARG A 177 27.70 8.61 21.61
N GLU A 178 26.92 8.65 22.69
CA GLU A 178 27.25 9.43 23.89
C GLU A 178 28.43 8.86 24.68
N LYS A 179 28.60 7.53 24.68
CA LYS A 179 29.78 6.88 25.30
C LYS A 179 31.06 7.07 24.46
N LYS A 180 30.94 7.19 23.14
CA LYS A 180 32.08 7.45 22.24
C LYS A 180 32.59 8.90 22.35
N SER A 181 31.69 9.87 22.52
CA SER A 181 32.06 11.29 22.70
C SER A 181 32.62 11.61 24.09
N LYS A 182 32.25 10.84 25.13
CA LYS A 182 32.86 10.95 26.47
C LYS A 182 34.26 10.35 26.57
N LYS A 183 34.62 9.38 25.72
CA LYS A 183 35.99 8.81 25.67
C LYS A 183 36.99 9.75 24.98
N SER A 184 36.55 10.52 23.98
CA SER A 184 37.40 11.49 23.28
C SER A 184 37.73 12.76 24.08
N LYS A 185 37.00 13.05 25.17
CA LYS A 185 37.25 14.22 26.04
C LYS A 185 38.15 13.92 27.25
N ARG A 186 38.55 12.67 27.47
CA ARG A 186 39.42 12.27 28.59
C ARG A 186 40.88 12.02 28.17
N THR A 187 41.21 12.24 26.90
CA THR A 187 42.57 12.14 26.33
C THR A 187 42.89 13.39 25.52
N ALA A 188 42.72 14.56 26.14
CA ALA A 188 43.28 15.83 25.73
C ALA A 188 43.73 16.55 27.00
#